data_AF-A0A349XYJ3-F1
#
_entry.id   AF-A0A349XYJ3-F1
#
_cell.length_a   1.000
_cell.length_b   1.000
_cell.length_c   1.000
_cell.angle_alpha   90.00
_cell.angle_beta   90.00
_cell.angle_gamma   90.00
#
_symmetry.space_group_name_H-M   'P 1'
#
loop_
_entity.id
_entity.type
_entity.pdbx_description
1 polymer ?
#
loop_
_entity_poly.entity_id
_entity_poly.type
_entity_poly.pdbx_seq_one_letter_code
_entity_poly.pdbx_strand_id
1 'polypeptide(L)'
;IAERFERANDDYSSILVKALADRFAEAFAERMHERVRKEFWGYAPDEAFAGDELIGEAYAGIRPAPGYPAQPDHTEKKTLFALLDATNAAGVELTESYAMWPGSSVSGIYIGHPESYYFGVAKVERDQVLDYARRKDMPVEEVERWLGPVLNYVPTNGEEKIDSAA
;
A
#
# COMPACT_ATOMS: atom_id res chain seq x y z
N ILE A 1 -2.79 5.42 -23.75
CA ILE A 1 -1.63 5.37 -24.69
C ILE A 1 -1.35 3.92 -25.12
N ALA A 2 -1.18 2.99 -24.19
CA ALA A 2 -0.94 1.57 -24.49
C ALA A 2 -1.97 0.95 -25.46
N GLU A 3 -3.27 1.15 -25.21
CA GLU A 3 -4.33 0.62 -26.10
C GLU A 3 -4.18 1.05 -27.57
N ARG A 4 -3.61 2.24 -27.83
CA ARG A 4 -3.36 2.70 -29.20
C ARG A 4 -2.33 1.81 -29.91
N PHE A 5 -1.27 1.41 -29.19
CA PHE A 5 -0.24 0.51 -29.71
C PHE A 5 -0.77 -0.92 -29.87
N GLU A 6 -1.55 -1.41 -28.90
CA GLU A 6 -2.20 -2.73 -28.99
C GLU A 6 -3.14 -2.84 -30.20
N ARG A 7 -3.98 -1.81 -30.43
CA ARG A 7 -4.86 -1.76 -31.61
C ARG A 7 -4.11 -1.70 -32.93
N ALA A 8 -2.83 -1.33 -32.91
CA ALA A 8 -1.94 -1.33 -34.06
C ALA A 8 -1.08 -2.61 -34.16
N ASN A 9 -1.28 -3.60 -33.29
CA ASN A 9 -0.44 -4.80 -33.13
C ASN A 9 1.04 -4.48 -32.84
N ASP A 10 1.30 -3.36 -32.16
CA ASP A 10 2.63 -2.97 -31.66
C ASP A 10 2.73 -3.29 -30.16
N ASP A 11 2.83 -4.58 -29.85
CA ASP A 11 2.89 -5.06 -28.46
C ASP A 11 4.15 -4.58 -27.74
N TYR A 12 5.26 -4.42 -28.46
CA TYR A 12 6.51 -3.91 -27.91
C TYR A 12 6.33 -2.50 -27.35
N SER A 13 5.78 -1.57 -28.15
CA SER A 13 5.56 -0.20 -27.69
C SER A 13 4.48 -0.12 -26.61
N SER A 14 3.47 -1.00 -26.63
CA SER A 14 2.49 -1.11 -25.54
C SER A 14 3.15 -1.51 -24.22
N ILE A 15 3.99 -2.54 -24.23
CA ILE A 15 4.73 -2.99 -23.05
C ILE A 15 5.70 -1.91 -22.58
N LEU A 16 6.44 -1.30 -23.51
CA LEU A 16 7.42 -0.26 -23.20
C LEU A 16 6.76 0.96 -22.52
N VAL A 17 5.62 1.43 -23.03
CA VAL A 17 4.94 2.59 -22.43
C VAL A 17 4.36 2.28 -21.06
N LYS A 18 3.85 1.05 -20.83
CA LYS A 18 3.42 0.61 -19.49
C LYS A 18 4.59 0.55 -18.52
N ALA A 19 5.72 -0.04 -18.94
CA ALA A 19 6.93 -0.11 -18.12
C ALA A 19 7.46 1.29 -17.76
N LEU A 20 7.49 2.22 -18.72
CA LEU A 20 7.88 3.61 -18.46
C LEU A 20 6.91 4.31 -17.50
N ALA A 21 5.60 4.09 -17.64
CA ALA A 21 4.61 4.65 -16.73
C ALA A 21 4.84 4.17 -15.29
N ASP A 22 5.15 2.88 -15.09
CA ASP A 22 5.50 2.36 -13.76
C ASP A 22 6.78 2.99 -13.22
N ARG A 23 7.81 3.20 -14.06
CA ARG A 23 9.04 3.89 -13.63
C ARG A 23 8.77 5.34 -13.23
N PHE A 24 7.89 6.04 -13.93
CA PHE A 24 7.51 7.41 -13.55
C PHE A 24 6.71 7.46 -12.25
N ALA A 25 5.80 6.50 -12.02
CA ALA A 25 5.04 6.43 -10.78
C ALA A 25 5.97 6.25 -9.56
N GLU A 26 6.93 5.32 -9.64
CA GLU A 26 7.91 5.09 -8.57
C GLU A 26 8.88 6.26 -8.39
N ALA A 27 9.38 6.84 -9.50
CA ALA A 27 10.25 8.01 -9.43
C ALA A 27 9.54 9.22 -8.81
N PHE A 28 8.24 9.38 -9.06
CA PHE A 28 7.45 10.43 -8.43
C PHE A 28 7.23 10.13 -6.93
N ALA A 29 6.97 8.88 -6.54
CA ALA A 29 6.89 8.52 -5.13
C ALA A 29 8.20 8.86 -4.38
N GLU A 30 9.37 8.52 -4.96
CA GLU A 30 10.68 8.85 -4.37
C GLU A 30 10.89 10.37 -4.27
N ARG A 31 10.65 11.11 -5.36
CA ARG A 31 10.81 12.56 -5.39
C ARG A 31 9.85 13.27 -4.45
N MET A 32 8.60 12.81 -4.35
CA MET A 32 7.63 13.38 -3.43
C MET A 32 8.03 13.12 -1.98
N HIS A 33 8.49 11.91 -1.66
CA HIS A 33 9.00 11.60 -0.32
C HIS A 33 10.19 12.50 0.04
N GLU A 34 11.18 12.65 -0.85
CA GLU A 34 12.31 13.56 -0.64
C GLU A 34 11.84 15.00 -0.33
N ARG A 35 10.87 15.51 -1.10
CA ARG A 35 10.29 16.84 -0.84
C ARG A 35 9.51 16.90 0.46
N VAL A 36 8.85 15.83 0.90
CA VAL A 36 8.22 15.78 2.22
C VAL A 36 9.28 15.93 3.31
N ARG A 37 10.39 15.19 3.23
CA ARG A 37 11.48 15.26 4.22
C ARG A 37 12.12 16.63 4.28
N LYS A 38 12.37 17.25 3.11
CA LYS A 38 13.12 18.50 2.98
C LYS A 38 12.26 19.77 3.08
N GLU A 39 11.05 19.75 2.54
CA GLU A 39 10.23 20.95 2.31
C GLU A 39 8.91 20.92 3.10
N PHE A 40 8.07 19.90 2.90
CA PHE A 40 6.69 19.93 3.42
C PHE A 40 6.58 19.57 4.91
N TRP A 41 7.35 18.58 5.35
CA TRP A 41 7.52 18.22 6.75
C TRP A 41 8.79 18.86 7.31
N GLY A 42 9.88 18.86 6.53
CA GLY A 42 11.07 19.64 6.83
C GLY A 42 11.90 19.12 8.01
N TYR A 43 11.83 17.82 8.31
CA TYR A 43 12.66 17.22 9.37
C TYR A 43 14.10 16.91 8.90
N ALA A 44 14.39 17.02 7.61
CA ALA A 44 15.73 16.86 7.04
C ALA A 44 16.00 17.88 5.92
N PRO A 45 16.00 19.20 6.20
CA PRO A 45 16.10 20.23 5.17
C PRO A 45 17.45 20.23 4.42
N ASP A 46 18.52 19.84 5.09
CA ASP A 46 19.89 19.81 4.55
C ASP A 46 20.25 18.46 3.90
N GLU A 47 19.27 17.57 3.71
CA GLU A 47 19.48 16.26 3.06
C GLU A 47 19.97 16.42 1.61
N ALA A 48 21.06 15.72 1.28
CA ALA A 48 21.73 15.82 -0.03
C ALA A 48 22.17 14.45 -0.59
N PHE A 49 21.33 13.43 -0.43
CA PHE A 49 21.60 12.08 -0.97
C PHE A 49 21.61 12.05 -2.50
N ALA A 50 22.52 11.28 -3.07
CA ALA A 50 22.52 10.92 -4.49
C ALA A 50 21.43 9.87 -4.81
N GLY A 51 21.15 9.67 -6.10
CA GLY A 51 20.11 8.73 -6.54
C GLY A 51 20.28 7.30 -5.99
N ASP A 52 21.49 6.76 -6.00
CA ASP A 52 21.77 5.41 -5.48
C ASP A 52 21.58 5.31 -3.96
N GLU A 53 21.83 6.40 -3.22
CA GLU A 53 21.61 6.47 -1.77
C GLU A 53 20.12 6.54 -1.43
N LEU A 54 19.31 7.21 -2.28
CA LEU A 54 17.86 7.19 -2.16
C LEU A 54 17.28 5.79 -2.41
N ILE A 55 17.81 5.06 -3.40
CA ILE A 55 17.45 3.66 -3.67
C ILE A 55 17.83 2.76 -2.49
N GLY A 56 18.98 3.04 -1.86
CA GLY A 56 19.42 2.37 -0.63
C GLY A 56 18.66 2.80 0.63
N GLU A 57 17.68 3.69 0.51
CA GLU A 57 16.87 4.23 1.61
C GLU A 57 17.72 4.82 2.76
N ALA A 58 18.81 5.53 2.43
CA ALA A 58 19.75 6.09 3.42
C ALA A 58 19.18 7.22 4.29
N TYR A 59 17.97 7.69 3.97
CA TYR A 59 17.27 8.74 4.71
C TYR A 59 16.53 8.20 5.94
N ALA A 60 16.25 9.10 6.89
CA ALA A 60 15.37 8.79 8.02
C ALA A 60 13.89 8.79 7.61
N GLY A 61 13.09 7.96 8.28
CA GLY A 61 11.66 7.82 8.02
C GLY A 61 11.33 6.80 6.92
N ILE A 62 10.07 6.37 6.87
CA ILE A 62 9.56 5.37 5.91
C ILE A 62 8.27 5.84 5.25
N ARG A 63 7.92 5.20 4.12
CA ARG A 63 6.72 5.48 3.34
C ARG A 63 5.85 4.24 3.04
N PRO A 64 5.40 3.47 4.06
CA PRO A 64 4.73 2.19 3.83
C PRO A 64 3.41 2.35 3.09
N ALA A 65 3.11 1.37 2.24
CA ALA A 65 1.93 1.32 1.41
C ALA A 65 1.01 0.17 1.82
N PRO A 66 -0.32 0.38 1.90
CA PRO A 66 -1.27 -0.70 2.14
C PRO A 66 -1.14 -1.84 1.11
N GLY A 67 -1.10 -3.08 1.59
CA GLY A 67 -0.84 -4.31 0.83
C GLY A 67 0.59 -4.83 0.93
N TYR A 68 1.54 -4.03 1.40
CA TYR A 68 2.90 -4.50 1.69
C TYR A 68 2.95 -5.26 3.03
N PRO A 69 3.99 -6.07 3.29
CA PRO A 69 4.11 -6.85 4.53
C PRO A 69 3.97 -6.05 5.83
N ALA A 70 4.37 -4.76 5.83
CA ALA A 70 4.25 -3.87 6.98
C ALA A 70 2.81 -3.39 7.24
N GLN A 71 1.94 -3.47 6.23
CA GLN A 71 0.53 -3.07 6.31
C GLN A 71 -0.30 -3.91 5.33
N PRO A 72 -0.56 -5.20 5.61
CA PRO A 72 -1.11 -6.14 4.62
C PRO A 72 -2.57 -5.86 4.24
N ASP A 73 -3.32 -5.10 5.05
CA ASP A 73 -4.71 -4.77 4.73
C ASP A 73 -4.80 -3.75 3.58
N HIS A 74 -5.24 -4.21 2.42
CA HIS A 74 -5.44 -3.38 1.24
C HIS A 74 -6.54 -2.31 1.41
N THR A 75 -7.51 -2.54 2.28
CA THR A 75 -8.68 -1.65 2.44
C THR A 75 -8.31 -0.30 3.06
N GLU A 76 -7.14 -0.18 3.70
CA GLU A 76 -6.62 1.08 4.22
C GLU A 76 -6.38 2.13 3.12
N LYS A 77 -6.30 1.72 1.84
CA LYS A 77 -6.29 2.68 0.72
C LYS A 77 -7.56 3.53 0.68
N LYS A 78 -8.70 3.00 1.14
CA LYS A 78 -9.96 3.76 1.25
C LYS A 78 -9.77 4.99 2.16
N THR A 79 -9.11 4.79 3.29
CA THR A 79 -8.81 5.86 4.25
C THR A 79 -7.90 6.92 3.61
N LEU A 80 -6.85 6.49 2.92
CA LEU A 80 -5.93 7.41 2.22
C LEU A 80 -6.64 8.22 1.13
N PHE A 81 -7.46 7.57 0.31
CA PHE A 81 -8.19 8.22 -0.77
C PHE A 81 -9.21 9.23 -0.24
N ALA A 82 -9.90 8.89 0.85
CA ALA A 82 -10.84 9.80 1.51
C ALA A 82 -10.12 11.01 2.13
N LEU A 83 -8.97 10.80 2.77
CA LEU A 83 -8.19 11.87 3.41
C LEU A 83 -7.66 12.89 2.38
N LEU A 84 -7.21 12.40 1.22
CA LEU A 84 -6.56 13.21 0.20
C LEU A 84 -7.51 13.72 -0.89
N ASP A 85 -8.78 13.30 -0.87
CA ASP A 85 -9.70 13.43 -2.00
C ASP A 85 -9.03 12.97 -3.32
N ALA A 86 -8.34 11.84 -3.27
CA ALA A 86 -7.32 11.46 -4.25
C ALA A 86 -7.90 11.31 -5.68
N THR A 87 -9.14 10.83 -5.80
CA THR A 87 -9.79 10.68 -7.11
C THR A 87 -10.03 12.03 -7.77
N ASN A 88 -10.48 13.04 -7.04
CA ASN A 88 -10.67 14.37 -7.59
C ASN A 88 -9.34 15.10 -7.81
N ALA A 89 -8.39 14.93 -6.88
CA ALA A 89 -7.10 15.63 -6.90
C ALA A 89 -6.14 15.09 -7.97
N ALA A 90 -6.17 13.79 -8.25
CA ALA A 90 -5.19 13.10 -9.11
C ALA A 90 -5.80 12.24 -10.21
N GLY A 91 -7.13 12.04 -10.25
CA GLY A 91 -7.80 11.20 -11.25
C GLY A 91 -7.55 9.70 -11.08
N VAL A 92 -7.02 9.26 -9.93
CA VAL A 92 -6.78 7.85 -9.61
C VAL A 92 -8.00 7.28 -8.89
N GLU A 93 -8.42 6.08 -9.26
CA GLU A 93 -9.57 5.38 -8.70
C GLU A 93 -9.15 4.09 -7.99
N LEU A 94 -9.99 3.62 -7.07
CA LEU A 94 -9.86 2.30 -6.45
C LEU A 94 -10.87 1.34 -7.08
N THR A 95 -10.39 0.17 -7.50
CA THR A 95 -11.27 -0.93 -7.91
C THR A 95 -11.97 -1.55 -6.69
N GLU A 96 -12.93 -2.44 -6.94
CA GLU A 96 -13.60 -3.23 -5.88
C GLU A 96 -12.61 -4.06 -5.03
N SER A 97 -11.45 -4.40 -5.60
CA SER A 97 -10.36 -5.12 -4.93
C SER A 97 -9.30 -4.20 -4.30
N TYR A 98 -9.52 -2.88 -4.28
CA TYR A 98 -8.56 -1.86 -3.83
C TYR A 98 -7.23 -1.87 -4.61
N ALA A 99 -7.26 -2.29 -5.88
CA ALA A 99 -6.20 -1.93 -6.82
C ALA A 99 -6.40 -0.48 -7.27
N MET A 100 -5.31 0.22 -7.60
CA MET A 100 -5.39 1.57 -8.13
C MET A 100 -5.49 1.56 -9.65
N TRP A 101 -6.30 2.45 -10.20
CA TRP A 101 -6.38 2.68 -11.64
C TRP A 101 -6.18 4.17 -11.95
N PRO A 102 -5.26 4.55 -12.86
CA PRO A 102 -4.36 3.69 -13.65
C PRO A 102 -3.40 2.83 -12.81
N GLY A 103 -3.00 1.67 -13.33
CA GLY A 103 -2.18 0.70 -12.59
C GLY A 103 -0.80 1.24 -12.17
N SER A 104 -0.23 2.13 -12.98
CA SER A 104 1.00 2.87 -12.67
C SER A 104 0.73 3.98 -11.65
N SER A 105 0.41 3.58 -10.41
CA SER A 105 0.09 4.47 -9.30
C SER A 105 0.74 3.96 -8.01
N VAL A 106 1.11 4.90 -7.13
CA VAL A 106 1.66 4.60 -5.79
C VAL A 106 0.88 5.41 -4.75
N SER A 107 0.53 4.78 -3.64
CA SER A 107 -0.06 5.44 -2.47
C SER A 107 0.47 4.83 -1.18
N GLY A 108 0.54 5.62 -0.11
CA GLY A 108 1.05 5.18 1.17
C GLY A 108 0.95 6.28 2.22
N ILE A 109 1.52 6.02 3.39
CA ILE A 109 1.65 6.97 4.50
C ILE A 109 3.11 7.39 4.64
N TYR A 110 3.37 8.55 5.24
CA TYR A 110 4.71 8.96 5.65
C TYR A 110 4.85 8.84 7.17
N ILE A 111 5.95 8.23 7.63
CA ILE A 111 6.33 8.14 9.04
C ILE A 111 7.72 8.75 9.18
N GLY A 112 7.83 9.89 9.87
CA GLY A 112 9.09 10.63 10.01
C GLY A 112 9.94 10.27 11.23
N HIS A 113 9.59 9.21 11.98
CA HIS A 113 10.37 8.83 13.17
C HIS A 113 11.72 8.24 12.75
N PRO A 114 12.87 8.68 13.30
CA PRO A 114 14.18 8.23 12.83
C PRO A 114 14.44 6.74 13.05
N GLU A 115 13.77 6.12 14.02
CA GLU A 115 13.86 4.68 14.28
C GLU A 115 12.78 3.85 13.56
N SER A 116 11.95 4.47 12.70
CA SER A 116 10.99 3.69 11.90
C SER A 116 11.72 2.87 10.85
N TYR A 117 11.31 1.61 10.67
CA TYR A 117 11.85 0.72 9.64
C TYR A 117 10.74 -0.20 9.13
N TYR A 118 10.92 -0.78 7.94
CA TYR A 118 10.00 -1.76 7.40
C TYR A 118 10.15 -3.10 8.13
N PHE A 119 9.04 -3.62 8.66
CA PHE A 119 8.95 -4.98 9.17
C PHE A 119 7.68 -5.65 8.65
N GLY A 120 7.69 -6.98 8.51
CA GLY A 120 6.48 -7.71 8.19
C GLY A 120 5.63 -7.94 9.45
N VAL A 121 4.32 -7.74 9.36
CA VAL A 121 3.38 -8.08 10.44
C VAL A 121 3.42 -9.59 10.77
N ALA A 122 3.84 -10.42 9.80
CA ALA A 122 3.88 -11.88 9.91
C ALA A 122 2.49 -12.47 10.18
N LYS A 123 2.43 -13.61 10.88
CA LYS A 123 1.19 -14.34 11.12
C LYS A 123 0.40 -13.70 12.28
N VAL A 124 -0.91 -13.48 12.06
CA VAL A 124 -1.83 -12.91 13.04
C VAL A 124 -2.82 -13.95 13.56
N GLU A 125 -3.10 -13.88 14.86
CA GLU A 125 -4.02 -14.78 15.55
C GLU A 125 -5.46 -14.26 15.52
N ARG A 126 -6.41 -15.15 15.84
CA ARG A 126 -7.84 -14.85 15.77
C ARG A 126 -8.27 -13.72 16.72
N ASP A 127 -7.66 -13.61 17.89
CA ASP A 127 -7.95 -12.53 18.84
C ASP A 127 -7.62 -11.14 18.26
N GLN A 128 -6.49 -11.01 17.57
CA GLN A 128 -6.09 -9.79 16.87
C GLN A 128 -7.05 -9.46 15.71
N VAL A 129 -7.50 -10.47 14.97
CA VAL A 129 -8.49 -10.31 13.90
C VAL A 129 -9.83 -9.80 14.45
N LEU A 130 -10.34 -10.40 15.53
CA LEU A 130 -11.57 -9.96 16.20
C LEU A 130 -11.45 -8.52 16.70
N ASP A 131 -10.30 -8.17 17.29
CA ASP A 131 -10.05 -6.81 17.75
C ASP A 131 -9.99 -5.80 16.60
N TYR A 132 -9.34 -6.16 15.50
CA TYR A 132 -9.23 -5.33 14.31
C TYR A 132 -10.59 -5.13 13.62
N ALA A 133 -11.39 -6.19 13.51
CA ALA A 133 -12.76 -6.14 13.01
C ALA A 133 -13.63 -5.14 13.79
N ARG A 134 -13.54 -5.16 15.13
CA ARG A 134 -14.24 -4.16 15.98
C ARG A 134 -13.75 -2.74 15.71
N ARG A 135 -12.44 -2.53 15.61
CA ARG A 135 -11.87 -1.19 15.36
C ARG A 135 -12.26 -0.62 13.99
N LYS A 136 -12.43 -1.49 13.00
CA LYS A 136 -12.82 -1.12 11.63
C LYS A 136 -14.31 -1.06 11.40
N ASP A 137 -15.11 -1.48 12.38
CA ASP A 137 -16.55 -1.69 12.22
C ASP A 137 -16.85 -2.56 10.97
N MET A 138 -16.11 -3.68 10.87
CA MET A 138 -16.14 -4.59 9.74
C MET A 138 -16.50 -6.01 10.21
N PRO A 139 -17.32 -6.77 9.47
CA PRO A 139 -17.56 -8.18 9.78
C PRO A 139 -16.26 -8.97 9.86
N VAL A 140 -16.17 -9.92 10.79
CA VAL A 140 -14.95 -10.72 11.00
C VAL A 140 -14.58 -11.48 9.74
N GLU A 141 -15.57 -12.00 9.02
CA GLU A 141 -15.41 -12.76 7.78
C GLU A 141 -14.79 -11.88 6.67
N GLU A 142 -15.10 -10.58 6.66
CA GLU A 142 -14.52 -9.65 5.70
C GLU A 142 -13.06 -9.32 6.05
N VAL A 143 -12.75 -9.13 7.35
CA VAL A 143 -11.36 -8.96 7.79
C VAL A 143 -10.54 -10.21 7.48
N GLU A 144 -11.06 -11.40 7.75
CA GLU A 144 -10.42 -12.67 7.43
C GLU A 144 -10.16 -12.81 5.93
N ARG A 145 -11.10 -12.36 5.09
CA ARG A 145 -10.90 -12.33 3.62
C ARG A 145 -9.74 -11.42 3.22
N TRP A 146 -9.66 -10.21 3.78
CA TRP A 146 -8.61 -9.25 3.42
C TRP A 146 -7.24 -9.60 4.01
N LEU A 147 -7.21 -10.16 5.22
CA LEU A 147 -5.99 -10.58 5.91
C LEU A 147 -5.62 -12.05 5.65
N GLY A 148 -6.34 -12.75 4.78
CA GLY A 148 -6.15 -14.18 4.46
C GLY A 148 -4.68 -14.63 4.35
N PRO A 149 -3.80 -13.92 3.62
CA PRO A 149 -2.39 -14.30 3.48
C PRO A 149 -1.62 -14.36 4.83
N VAL A 150 -2.03 -13.57 5.81
CA VAL A 150 -1.35 -13.41 7.09
C VAL A 150 -2.06 -14.09 8.26
N LEU A 151 -3.20 -14.77 8.06
CA LEU A 151 -3.85 -15.53 9.14
C LEU A 151 -2.98 -16.72 9.60
N ASN A 152 -2.94 -16.97 10.92
CA ASN A 152 -2.32 -18.14 11.53
C ASN A 152 -3.31 -19.27 11.88
N TYR A 153 -4.56 -19.16 11.41
CA TYR A 153 -5.62 -20.12 11.64
C TYR A 153 -6.48 -20.24 10.39
N VAL A 154 -7.34 -21.25 10.34
CA VAL A 154 -8.29 -21.44 9.25
C VAL A 154 -9.62 -20.80 9.66
N PRO A 155 -10.13 -19.78 8.93
CA PRO A 155 -11.46 -19.23 9.16
C PRO A 155 -12.53 -20.33 9.15
N THR A 156 -13.35 -20.37 10.19
CA THR A 156 -14.52 -21.24 10.26
C THR A 156 -15.72 -20.40 9.88
N ASN A 157 -16.44 -20.77 8.81
CA ASN A 157 -17.59 -20.01 8.28
C ASN A 157 -18.82 -20.09 9.23
N GLY A 158 -18.66 -19.70 10.50
CA GLY A 158 -19.66 -19.89 11.55
C GLY A 158 -19.81 -21.34 12.02
N GLU A 159 -18.99 -22.28 11.53
CA GLU A 159 -19.00 -23.68 11.94
C GLU A 159 -17.88 -23.98 12.95
N GLU A 160 -17.88 -23.33 14.10
CA GLU A 160 -17.17 -23.85 15.26
C GLU A 160 -18.19 -24.28 16.31
N LYS A 161 -18.47 -25.59 16.32
CA LYS A 161 -19.02 -26.25 17.50
C LYS A 161 -18.09 -25.93 18.66
N ILE A 162 -18.66 -25.34 19.70
CA ILE A 162 -18.04 -25.25 21.02
C ILE A 162 -17.65 -26.68 21.39
N ASP A 163 -16.37 -27.01 21.27
CA ASP A 163 -15.86 -28.25 21.84
C ASP A 163 -15.74 -27.99 23.36
N SER A 164 -16.84 -28.26 24.05
CA SER A 164 -16.84 -28.32 25.51
C SER A 164 -16.11 -29.59 25.92
N ALA A 165 -14.78 -29.52 25.97
CA ALA A 165 -13.96 -30.61 26.47
C ALA A 165 -13.14 -30.15 27.68
N ALA A 166 -13.73 -30.42 28.86
CA ALA A 166 -13.16 -30.60 30.21
C ALA A 166 -12.44 -29.43 30.90
#